data_AF-A0A7W9HG66-F1
#
_entry.id   AF-A0A7W9HG66-F1
#
_cell.length_a   1.000
_cell.length_b   1.000
_cell.length_c   1.000
_cell.angle_alpha   90.00
_cell.angle_beta   90.00
_cell.angle_gamma   90.00
#
_symmetry.space_group_name_H-M   'P 1'
#
loop_
_entity.id
_entity.type
_entity.pdbx_description
1 polymer ?
#
loop_
_entity_poly.entity_id
_entity_poly.type
_entity_poly.pdbx_seq_one_letter_code
_entity_poly.pdbx_strand_id
1 'polypeptide(L)'
;MEIFLTGITTKLGGPIKADLNSQVDNAEVDVRKFVPSEQLRLNISVAPAADPNRLGVLAQDNLGFPNGRRLSDDVLDIGLQALEGAAVNGVVEAPAAGDKVDANENAFEKKFPYVALPNNTAVNAGGAEVAIKPTAGGGGIPTAPLLSGLLAILLIGAGAWVLRHRAQQDSPTE
;
A
#
# COMPACT_ATOMS: atom_id res chain seq x y z
N MET A 1 26.56 -19.17 -13.68
CA MET A 1 26.79 -19.44 -12.25
C MET A 1 25.43 -19.34 -11.61
N GLU A 2 24.89 -20.45 -11.13
CA GLU A 2 23.57 -20.50 -10.48
C GLU A 2 23.81 -20.38 -8.97
N ILE A 3 23.19 -19.38 -8.35
CA ILE A 3 23.26 -19.17 -6.90
C ILE A 3 21.99 -19.82 -6.34
N PHE A 4 22.09 -21.09 -5.96
CA PHE A 4 21.02 -21.72 -5.20
C PHE A 4 21.12 -21.29 -3.74
N LEU A 5 19.99 -20.98 -3.10
CA LEU A 5 19.95 -20.75 -1.66
C LEU A 5 20.14 -22.09 -0.91
N THR A 6 21.36 -22.62 -0.96
CA THR A 6 21.77 -23.79 -0.20
C THR A 6 22.03 -23.37 1.25
N GLY A 7 21.51 -24.13 2.22
CA GLY A 7 21.76 -23.85 3.64
C GLY A 7 20.63 -23.24 4.45
N ILE A 8 19.38 -23.36 3.98
CA ILE A 8 18.13 -23.14 4.76
C ILE A 8 17.77 -24.35 5.66
N THR A 9 18.74 -25.24 5.92
CA THR A 9 18.62 -26.42 6.80
C THR A 9 19.95 -26.64 7.51
N THR A 10 19.88 -27.08 8.76
CA THR A 10 21.06 -27.44 9.54
C THR A 10 21.76 -28.68 8.99
N LYS A 11 21.04 -29.56 8.29
CA LYS A 11 21.57 -30.82 7.73
C LYS A 11 22.61 -30.61 6.62
N LEU A 12 22.58 -29.45 5.95
CA LEU A 12 23.54 -29.08 4.91
C LEU A 12 24.71 -28.22 5.45
N GLY A 13 24.74 -27.94 6.75
CA GLY A 13 25.81 -27.13 7.36
C GLY A 13 25.81 -25.66 6.93
N GLY A 14 24.65 -25.16 6.49
CA GLY A 14 24.48 -23.80 5.96
C GLY A 14 24.70 -22.68 6.99
N PRO A 15 24.73 -21.41 6.51
CA PRO A 15 24.85 -20.24 7.37
C PRO A 15 23.60 -20.04 8.26
N ILE A 16 22.42 -20.42 7.77
CA ILE A 16 21.18 -20.37 8.54
C ILE A 16 21.12 -21.60 9.46
N LYS A 17 21.08 -21.35 10.78
CA LYS A 17 21.04 -22.39 11.81
C LYS A 17 19.61 -22.79 12.18
N ALA A 18 18.78 -23.04 11.17
CA ALA A 18 17.40 -23.47 11.33
C ALA A 18 17.01 -24.44 10.21
N ASP A 19 16.14 -25.40 10.54
CA ASP A 19 15.51 -26.30 9.58
C ASP A 19 14.23 -25.65 9.05
N LEU A 20 14.37 -24.97 7.91
CA LEU A 20 13.28 -24.24 7.27
C LEU A 20 12.59 -25.13 6.24
N ASN A 21 12.53 -24.73 4.98
CA ASN A 21 11.74 -25.42 3.97
C ASN A 21 12.60 -26.30 3.04
N SER A 22 13.70 -26.87 3.53
CA SER A 22 14.56 -27.71 2.70
C SER A 22 13.93 -29.08 2.44
N GLN A 23 14.12 -29.61 1.23
CA GLN A 23 13.76 -31.00 0.94
C GLN A 23 14.56 -32.00 1.77
N VAL A 24 15.79 -31.66 2.13
CA VAL A 24 16.68 -32.50 2.93
C VAL A 24 16.11 -32.75 4.34
N ASP A 25 15.14 -31.95 4.77
CA ASP A 25 14.49 -32.13 6.07
C ASP A 25 13.57 -33.36 6.10
N ASN A 26 13.11 -33.85 4.93
CA ASN A 26 12.33 -35.08 4.82
C ASN A 26 13.16 -36.32 5.21
N ALA A 27 12.56 -37.25 5.95
CA ALA A 27 13.25 -38.43 6.50
C ALA A 27 13.82 -39.39 5.45
N GLU A 28 13.20 -39.46 4.27
CA GLU A 28 13.55 -40.38 3.18
C GLU A 28 14.59 -39.83 2.19
N VAL A 29 15.00 -38.57 2.36
CA VAL A 29 15.91 -37.91 1.42
C VAL A 29 17.35 -38.29 1.71
N ASP A 30 18.01 -38.88 0.72
CA ASP A 30 19.46 -39.13 0.74
C ASP A 30 20.20 -37.84 0.37
N VAL A 31 20.86 -37.24 1.35
CA VAL A 31 21.66 -36.01 1.21
C VAL A 31 22.68 -36.13 0.08
N ARG A 32 23.26 -37.32 -0.15
CA ARG A 32 24.30 -37.53 -1.18
C ARG A 32 23.75 -37.51 -2.60
N LYS A 33 22.44 -37.69 -2.76
CA LYS A 33 21.73 -37.66 -4.05
C LYS A 33 20.84 -36.44 -4.20
N PHE A 34 20.84 -35.55 -3.20
CA PHE A 34 20.05 -34.34 -3.22
C PHE A 34 20.59 -33.37 -4.28
N VAL A 35 19.68 -32.88 -5.13
CA VAL A 35 19.98 -31.86 -6.13
C VAL A 35 19.30 -30.57 -5.67
N PRO A 36 20.04 -29.46 -5.47
CA PRO A 36 19.45 -28.17 -5.15
C PRO A 36 18.43 -27.74 -6.21
N SER A 37 17.32 -27.15 -5.75
CA SER A 37 16.30 -26.57 -6.63
C SER A 37 15.62 -25.39 -5.95
N GLU A 38 15.17 -24.42 -6.75
CA GLU A 38 14.44 -23.26 -6.27
C GLU A 38 12.97 -23.63 -6.06
N GLN A 39 12.63 -24.01 -4.82
CA GLN A 39 11.27 -24.40 -4.45
C GLN A 39 10.87 -23.76 -3.13
N LEU A 40 9.73 -23.08 -3.14
CA LEU A 40 9.07 -22.67 -1.90
C LEU A 40 8.27 -23.85 -1.37
N ARG A 41 8.72 -24.43 -0.25
CA ARG A 41 8.03 -25.54 0.40
C ARG A 41 7.41 -25.08 1.71
N LEU A 42 6.33 -25.76 2.09
CA LEU A 42 5.68 -25.55 3.37
C LEU A 42 6.30 -26.48 4.42
N ASN A 43 6.95 -25.92 5.45
CA ASN A 43 7.34 -26.67 6.64
C ASN A 43 6.34 -26.41 7.78
N ILE A 44 5.65 -27.46 8.22
CA ILE A 44 4.68 -27.41 9.34
C ILE A 44 5.30 -27.72 10.71
N SER A 45 6.57 -28.15 10.77
CA SER A 45 7.27 -28.45 12.02
C SER A 45 7.70 -27.19 12.78
N VAL A 46 7.81 -26.05 12.09
CA VAL A 46 8.07 -24.75 12.72
C VAL A 46 6.78 -24.19 13.32
N ALA A 47 6.76 -23.99 14.62
CA ALA A 47 5.61 -23.47 15.35
C ALA A 47 5.22 -22.05 14.90
N PRO A 48 3.95 -21.65 15.07
CA PRO A 48 3.56 -20.26 14.82
C PRO A 48 4.34 -19.27 15.70
N ALA A 49 4.81 -18.16 15.11
CA ALA A 49 5.43 -17.07 15.85
C ALA A 49 4.37 -16.30 16.65
N ALA A 50 4.65 -16.03 17.93
CA ALA A 50 3.75 -15.27 18.80
C ALA A 50 3.67 -13.78 18.39
N ASP A 51 4.80 -13.23 17.94
CA ASP A 51 4.91 -11.86 17.44
C ASP A 51 5.56 -11.87 16.03
N PRO A 52 4.74 -11.93 14.97
CA PRO A 52 5.23 -12.01 13.59
C PRO A 52 6.02 -10.77 13.15
N ASN A 53 7.19 -10.98 12.55
CA ASN A 53 7.97 -9.92 11.91
C ASN A 53 7.91 -10.02 10.38
N ARG A 54 7.66 -8.90 9.69
CA ARG A 54 7.60 -8.84 8.22
C ARG A 54 8.88 -9.31 7.54
N LEU A 55 10.05 -9.15 8.18
CA LEU A 55 11.35 -9.56 7.63
C LEU A 55 11.68 -11.05 7.86
N GLY A 56 10.76 -11.83 8.44
CA GLY A 56 10.86 -13.28 8.56
C GLY A 56 12.20 -13.74 9.16
N VAL A 57 12.87 -14.67 8.47
CA VAL A 57 14.13 -15.28 8.94
C VAL A 57 15.23 -14.24 9.19
N LEU A 58 15.26 -13.12 8.45
CA LEU A 58 16.24 -12.06 8.69
C LEU A 58 16.06 -11.37 10.04
N ALA A 59 14.83 -11.36 10.57
CA ALA A 59 14.50 -10.87 11.90
C ALA A 59 14.38 -11.99 12.95
N GLN A 60 15.01 -13.15 12.72
CA GLN A 60 14.95 -14.33 13.61
C GLN A 60 13.55 -14.96 13.73
N ASP A 61 12.67 -14.68 12.79
CA ASP A 61 11.32 -15.25 12.73
C ASP A 61 11.26 -16.38 11.70
N ASN A 62 11.56 -17.60 12.16
CA ASN A 62 11.66 -18.80 11.32
C ASN A 62 10.32 -19.25 10.70
N LEU A 63 9.19 -18.70 11.16
CA LEU A 63 7.89 -18.95 10.53
C LEU A 63 7.76 -18.22 9.18
N GLY A 64 8.40 -17.04 9.07
CA GLY A 64 8.29 -16.19 7.91
C GLY A 64 8.96 -16.76 6.67
N PHE A 65 8.98 -15.98 5.59
CA PHE A 65 9.69 -16.34 4.37
C PHE A 65 11.13 -16.82 4.66
N PRO A 66 11.56 -17.99 4.13
CA PRO A 66 10.92 -18.78 3.06
C PRO A 66 9.94 -19.86 3.54
N ASN A 67 9.70 -20.06 4.84
CA ASN A 67 8.67 -21.02 5.30
C ASN A 67 7.24 -20.55 4.94
N GLY A 68 7.04 -19.24 4.78
CA GLY A 68 6.07 -18.66 3.84
C GLY A 68 4.59 -18.94 4.13
N ARG A 69 4.20 -19.16 5.40
CA ARG A 69 2.79 -19.36 5.76
C ARG A 69 1.99 -18.06 5.88
N ARG A 70 2.67 -16.91 5.84
CA ARG A 70 2.09 -15.61 6.17
C ARG A 70 2.06 -14.71 4.95
N LEU A 71 0.97 -13.98 4.82
CA LEU A 71 0.75 -13.00 3.77
C LEU A 71 1.44 -11.66 4.08
N SER A 72 1.86 -11.46 5.32
CA SER A 72 2.46 -10.22 5.83
C SER A 72 3.99 -10.17 5.72
N ASP A 73 4.61 -11.20 5.18
CA ASP A 73 6.07 -11.22 5.02
C ASP A 73 6.47 -10.37 3.81
N ASP A 74 7.51 -9.55 3.97
CA ASP A 74 8.02 -8.67 2.92
C ASP A 74 9.05 -9.44 2.06
N VAL A 75 8.52 -10.24 1.14
CA VAL A 75 9.33 -11.14 0.31
C VAL A 75 10.33 -10.38 -0.56
N LEU A 76 10.01 -9.14 -0.95
CA LEU A 76 10.89 -8.33 -1.79
C LEU A 76 12.10 -7.85 -1.01
N ASP A 77 11.89 -7.24 0.16
CA ASP A 77 12.98 -6.79 1.01
C ASP A 77 13.84 -7.96 1.50
N ILE A 78 13.20 -9.06 1.91
CA ILE A 78 13.92 -10.27 2.35
C ILE A 78 14.73 -10.86 1.19
N GLY A 79 14.14 -10.97 0.00
CA GLY A 79 14.79 -11.53 -1.18
C GLY A 79 15.98 -10.69 -1.63
N LEU A 80 15.83 -9.36 -1.64
CA LEU A 80 16.91 -8.43 -1.96
C LEU A 80 18.06 -8.54 -0.97
N GLN A 81 17.75 -8.52 0.33
CA GLN A 81 18.75 -8.71 1.39
C GLN A 81 19.46 -10.06 1.29
N ALA A 82 18.71 -11.14 1.03
CA ALA A 82 19.28 -12.46 0.87
C ALA A 82 20.21 -12.54 -0.36
N LEU A 83 19.86 -11.89 -1.47
CA LEU A 83 20.69 -11.80 -2.67
C LEU A 83 22.01 -11.04 -2.40
N GLU A 84 21.95 -9.98 -1.60
CA GLU A 84 23.12 -9.21 -1.17
C GLU A 84 23.95 -9.92 -0.07
N GLY A 85 23.51 -11.13 0.35
CA GLY A 85 24.26 -11.99 1.26
C GLY A 85 23.86 -11.89 2.73
N ALA A 86 22.69 -11.31 3.04
CA ALA A 86 22.24 -11.15 4.42
C ALA A 86 22.04 -12.48 5.18
N ALA A 87 21.83 -13.57 4.44
CA ALA A 87 21.77 -14.92 5.02
C ALA A 87 23.08 -15.38 5.68
N VAL A 88 24.22 -14.78 5.30
CA VAL A 88 25.55 -15.11 5.84
C VAL A 88 26.06 -14.00 6.77
N ASN A 89 25.92 -12.75 6.33
CA ASN A 89 26.60 -11.60 6.95
C ASN A 89 25.67 -10.72 7.79
N GLY A 90 24.38 -11.07 7.91
CA GLY A 90 23.35 -10.20 8.48
C GLY A 90 22.91 -9.10 7.50
N VAL A 91 21.91 -8.33 7.91
CA VAL A 91 21.29 -7.28 7.09
C VAL A 91 22.36 -6.38 6.45
N VAL A 92 22.26 -6.21 5.13
CA VAL A 92 23.16 -5.35 4.36
C VAL A 92 22.61 -3.93 4.41
N GLU A 93 23.47 -2.99 4.81
CA GLU A 93 23.09 -1.58 5.04
C GLU A 93 22.57 -0.87 3.78
N ALA A 94 23.18 -1.14 2.62
CA ALA A 94 22.81 -0.48 1.37
C ALA A 94 21.33 -0.72 0.97
N PRO A 95 20.80 -1.95 0.98
CA PRO A 95 19.38 -2.23 0.79
C PRO A 95 18.54 -2.23 2.09
N ALA A 96 19.09 -1.85 3.24
CA ALA A 96 18.37 -1.92 4.53
C ALA A 96 17.10 -1.06 4.60
N ALA A 97 17.03 -0.01 3.77
CA ALA A 97 15.87 0.86 3.69
C ALA A 97 14.67 0.23 2.95
N GLY A 98 14.89 -0.88 2.23
CA GLY A 98 13.83 -1.58 1.49
C GLY A 98 13.21 -0.75 0.37
N ASP A 99 12.05 -1.20 -0.10
CA ASP A 99 11.21 -0.47 -1.07
C ASP A 99 10.26 0.56 -0.42
N LYS A 100 10.23 0.61 0.92
CA LYS A 100 9.37 1.45 1.77
C LYS A 100 7.88 1.08 1.73
N VAL A 101 7.56 -0.14 1.34
CA VAL A 101 6.21 -0.70 1.32
C VAL A 101 6.09 -1.79 2.39
N ASP A 102 6.13 -1.36 3.66
CA ASP A 102 6.20 -2.29 4.81
C ASP A 102 4.86 -2.96 5.19
N ALA A 103 3.74 -2.52 4.59
CA ALA A 103 2.40 -3.00 4.92
C ALA A 103 1.41 -2.79 3.78
N ASN A 104 0.38 -3.63 3.73
CA ASN A 104 -0.76 -3.42 2.85
C ASN A 104 -1.58 -2.20 3.28
N GLU A 105 -2.18 -1.52 2.31
CA GLU A 105 -3.06 -0.36 2.56
C GLU A 105 -4.31 -0.77 3.35
N ASN A 106 -4.83 -1.97 3.07
CA ASN A 106 -5.95 -2.58 3.79
C ASN A 106 -5.45 -3.73 4.66
N ALA A 107 -5.95 -3.81 5.88
CA ALA A 107 -5.65 -4.91 6.80
C ALA A 107 -6.21 -6.24 6.28
N PHE A 108 -5.51 -7.34 6.60
CA PHE A 108 -5.98 -8.69 6.34
C PHE A 108 -7.31 -8.98 7.06
N GLU A 109 -8.18 -9.74 6.39
CA GLU A 109 -9.43 -10.21 6.95
C GLU A 109 -9.16 -11.23 8.08
N LYS A 110 -10.05 -11.28 9.08
CA LYS A 110 -9.94 -12.25 10.19
C LYS A 110 -10.47 -13.64 9.84
N LYS A 111 -11.03 -13.80 8.65
CA LYS A 111 -11.65 -15.04 8.17
C LYS A 111 -11.16 -15.33 6.77
N PHE A 112 -11.14 -16.61 6.44
CA PHE A 112 -10.82 -17.07 5.09
C PHE A 112 -11.67 -16.31 4.04
N PRO A 113 -11.06 -15.77 2.97
CA PRO A 113 -9.70 -16.04 2.47
C PRO A 113 -8.55 -15.19 3.05
N TYR A 114 -8.77 -14.44 4.15
CA TYR A 114 -7.79 -13.59 4.86
C TYR A 114 -7.22 -12.40 4.07
N VAL A 115 -7.31 -12.41 2.73
CA VAL A 115 -6.93 -11.28 1.87
C VAL A 115 -8.00 -10.18 1.94
N ALA A 116 -7.57 -8.92 1.99
CA ALA A 116 -8.45 -7.77 1.96
C ALA A 116 -9.23 -7.68 0.63
N LEU A 117 -10.40 -7.03 0.65
CA LEU A 117 -11.12 -6.72 -0.58
C LEU A 117 -10.32 -5.76 -1.48
N PRO A 118 -10.47 -5.85 -2.81
CA PRO A 118 -9.84 -4.92 -3.73
C PRO A 118 -10.24 -3.47 -3.47
N ASN A 119 -9.30 -2.55 -3.68
CA ASN A 119 -9.57 -1.12 -3.63
C ASN A 119 -10.57 -0.73 -4.74
N ASN A 120 -11.63 -0.04 -4.38
CA ASN A 120 -12.66 0.42 -5.33
C ASN A 120 -12.50 1.91 -5.70
N THR A 121 -11.36 2.51 -5.34
CA THR A 121 -10.96 3.87 -5.68
C THR A 121 -9.76 3.83 -6.62
N ALA A 122 -9.72 4.74 -7.60
CA ALA A 122 -8.57 4.83 -8.49
C ALA A 122 -7.30 5.20 -7.71
N VAL A 123 -6.17 4.59 -8.08
CA VAL A 123 -4.85 4.88 -7.46
C VAL A 123 -4.42 6.35 -7.62
N ASN A 124 -4.97 7.06 -8.61
CA ASN A 124 -4.73 8.48 -8.85
C ASN A 124 -5.76 9.41 -8.17
N ALA A 125 -6.79 8.84 -7.53
CA ALA A 125 -7.79 9.63 -6.79
C ALA A 125 -7.32 9.98 -5.36
N GLY A 126 -6.26 9.34 -4.88
CA GLY A 126 -5.64 9.56 -3.57
C GLY A 126 -4.50 10.58 -3.56
N GLY A 127 -4.22 11.25 -4.68
CA GLY A 127 -3.39 12.45 -4.63
C GLY A 127 -4.16 13.47 -3.80
N ALA A 128 -3.64 13.83 -2.62
CA ALA A 128 -4.04 15.05 -1.94
C ALA A 128 -4.27 16.09 -3.02
N GLU A 129 -5.47 16.68 -3.08
CA GLU A 129 -5.74 17.78 -4.00
C GLU A 129 -4.52 18.69 -3.90
N VAL A 130 -3.67 18.68 -4.94
CA VAL A 130 -2.65 19.70 -5.04
C VAL A 130 -3.52 20.91 -5.15
N ALA A 131 -3.60 21.68 -4.06
CA ALA A 131 -4.31 22.92 -4.04
C ALA A 131 -3.58 23.79 -5.05
N ILE A 132 -3.98 23.67 -6.32
CA ILE A 132 -3.71 24.66 -7.33
C ILE A 132 -4.53 25.84 -6.81
N LYS A 133 -3.92 26.65 -5.94
CA LYS A 133 -4.40 27.99 -5.68
C LYS A 133 -4.49 28.57 -7.09
N PRO A 134 -5.69 28.87 -7.62
CA PRO A 134 -5.75 29.58 -8.87
C PRO A 134 -5.16 30.95 -8.52
N THR A 135 -3.89 31.16 -8.82
CA THR A 135 -3.36 32.50 -8.97
C THR A 135 -4.05 33.03 -10.21
N ALA A 136 -5.24 33.58 -10.00
CA ALA A 136 -5.94 34.39 -10.96
C ALA A 136 -5.03 35.58 -11.26
N GLY A 137 -4.20 35.42 -12.29
CA GLY A 137 -3.59 36.54 -12.99
C GLY A 137 -4.72 37.36 -13.63
N GLY A 138 -5.18 38.37 -12.91
CA GLY A 138 -5.75 39.61 -13.44
C GLY A 138 -7.10 39.51 -14.15
N GLY A 139 -8.18 39.82 -13.42
CA GLY A 139 -9.48 40.17 -13.99
C GLY A 139 -10.63 39.87 -13.05
N GLY A 140 -10.79 40.70 -12.01
CA GLY A 140 -11.63 40.42 -10.85
C GLY A 140 -13.12 40.22 -11.11
N ILE A 141 -13.71 39.33 -10.31
CA ILE A 141 -15.09 39.45 -9.83
C ILE A 141 -15.03 39.20 -8.32
N PRO A 142 -15.37 40.17 -7.46
CA PRO A 142 -15.29 39.97 -6.02
C PRO A 142 -16.42 39.05 -5.54
N THR A 143 -16.07 37.86 -5.06
CA THR A 143 -16.98 37.00 -4.28
C THR A 143 -16.89 37.40 -2.80
N ALA A 144 -17.70 38.39 -2.40
CA ALA A 144 -17.97 38.63 -0.98
C ALA A 144 -19.02 37.61 -0.48
N PRO A 145 -18.80 36.95 0.67
CA PRO A 145 -19.85 36.20 1.34
C PRO A 145 -20.77 37.17 2.08
N LEU A 146 -22.05 36.80 2.21
CA LEU A 146 -23.11 37.46 3.00
C LEU A 146 -23.89 38.59 2.30
N LEU A 147 -25.09 38.26 1.80
CA LEU A 147 -26.36 39.03 1.86
C LEU A 147 -27.32 38.62 0.72
N SER A 148 -27.63 37.33 0.60
CA SER A 148 -28.51 36.81 -0.48
C SER A 148 -29.98 37.22 -0.35
N GLY A 149 -30.42 37.76 0.80
CA GLY A 149 -31.83 38.12 1.03
C GLY A 149 -32.22 39.53 0.59
N LEU A 150 -31.44 40.56 0.94
CA LEU A 150 -31.81 41.96 0.72
C LEU A 150 -31.57 42.44 -0.71
N LEU A 151 -30.55 41.91 -1.39
CA LEU A 151 -30.24 42.30 -2.77
C LEU A 151 -31.30 41.79 -3.76
N ALA A 152 -31.85 40.59 -3.53
CA ALA A 152 -32.93 40.04 -4.34
C ALA A 152 -34.22 40.86 -4.23
N ILE A 153 -34.57 41.33 -3.02
CA ILE A 153 -35.75 42.18 -2.78
C ILE A 153 -35.60 43.54 -3.46
N LEU A 154 -34.39 44.11 -3.44
CA LEU A 154 -34.11 45.41 -4.05
C LEU A 154 -34.17 45.36 -5.59
N LEU A 155 -33.71 44.26 -6.20
CA LEU A 155 -33.80 44.05 -7.65
C LEU A 155 -35.24 43.80 -8.13
N ILE A 156 -36.05 43.07 -7.35
CA ILE A 156 -37.48 42.86 -7.66
C ILE A 156 -38.27 44.17 -7.51
N GLY A 157 -37.99 44.96 -6.47
CA GLY A 157 -38.62 46.26 -6.24
C GLY A 157 -38.33 47.28 -7.35
N ALA A 158 -37.08 47.35 -7.82
CA ALA A 158 -36.69 48.23 -8.92
C ALA A 158 -37.35 47.81 -10.26
N GLY A 159 -37.44 46.51 -10.53
CA GLY A 159 -38.13 46.00 -11.73
C GLY A 159 -39.63 46.34 -11.75
N ALA A 160 -40.31 46.20 -10.61
CA ALA A 160 -41.72 46.54 -10.50
C ALA A 160 -41.99 48.06 -10.61
N TRP A 161 -41.09 48.90 -10.11
CA TRP A 161 -41.20 50.36 -10.22
C TRP A 161 -41.03 50.85 -11.67
N VAL A 162 -40.06 50.31 -12.41
CA VAL A 162 -39.84 50.64 -13.83
C VAL A 162 -41.00 50.19 -14.71
N LEU A 163 -41.56 49.00 -14.47
CA LEU A 163 -42.73 48.51 -15.22
C LEU A 163 -44.00 49.34 -14.94
N ARG A 164 -44.20 49.80 -13.70
CA ARG A 164 -45.32 50.68 -13.36
C ARG A 164 -45.21 52.07 -13.99
N HIS A 165 -44.02 52.64 -14.08
CA HIS A 165 -43.84 53.93 -14.73
C HIS A 165 -43.97 53.87 -16.26
N ARG A 166 -43.64 52.74 -16.89
CA ARG A 166 -43.90 52.55 -18.33
C ARG A 166 -45.39 52.43 -18.65
N ALA A 167 -46.16 51.72 -17.82
CA ALA A 167 -47.61 51.59 -18.00
C ALA A 167 -48.37 52.92 -17.84
N GLN A 168 -47.81 53.89 -17.09
CA GLN A 168 -48.39 55.23 -16.94
C GLN A 168 -48.09 56.16 -18.14
N GLN A 169 -47.09 55.83 -18.96
CA GLN A 169 -46.70 56.65 -20.13
C GLN A 169 -47.47 56.29 -21.40
N ASP A 170 -48.09 55.10 -21.46
CA ASP A 170 -48.84 54.61 -22.63
C ASP A 170 -50.37 54.77 -22.49
N SER A 171 -50.85 55.66 -21.61
CA SER A 171 -52.28 56.00 -21.58
C SER A 171 -52.60 57.04 -22.66
N PRO A 172 -53.38 56.71 -23.70
CA PRO A 172 -53.78 57.70 -24.69
C PRO A 172 -54.72 58.72 -24.05
N THR A 173 -54.33 60.00 -24.09
CA THR A 173 -55.28 61.12 -23.98
C THR A 173 -56.14 61.14 -25.24
N GLU A 174 -57.46 61.32 -25.07
CA GLU A 174 -58.48 61.44 -26.12
C GLU A 174 -58.07 62.24 -27.36
#